data_AF-A0A4U7EY86-F1
#
_entry.id   AF-A0A4U7EY86-F1
#
_cell.length_a   1.000
_cell.length_b   1.000
_cell.length_c   1.000
_cell.angle_alpha   90.00
_cell.angle_beta   90.00
_cell.angle_gamma   90.00
#
_symmetry.space_group_name_H-M   'P 1'
#
loop_
_entity.id
_entity.type
_entity.pdbx_description
1 polymer ?
#
loop_
_entity_poly.entity_id
_entity_poly.type
_entity_poly.pdbx_seq_one_letter_code
_entity_poly.pdbx_strand_id
1 'polypeptide(L)' 'MRPPSRTLGIAFSDGTRHSRVAGAVVRADGTLDGLGFERCTVGAAD' A
#
# COMPACT_ATOMS: atom_id res chain seq x y z
N MET A 1 10.21 15.95 -15.97
CA MET A 1 9.81 14.53 -15.93
C MET A 1 8.30 14.46 -16.09
N ARG A 2 7.74 13.48 -16.82
CA ARG A 2 6.29 13.26 -16.89
C ARG A 2 5.86 12.45 -15.65
N PRO A 3 4.72 12.76 -15.01
CA PRO A 3 4.19 11.92 -13.93
C PRO A 3 3.99 10.48 -14.42
N PRO A 4 4.21 9.47 -13.56
CA PRO A 4 3.89 8.10 -13.90
C PRO A 4 2.38 7.97 -14.16
N SER A 5 2.01 7.06 -15.08
CA SER A 5 0.59 6.81 -15.39
C SER A 5 -0.18 6.21 -14.21
N ARG A 6 0.54 5.52 -13.32
CA ARG A 6 0.04 4.92 -12.08
C ARG A 6 1.06 5.06 -10.95
N THR A 7 0.56 5.24 -9.74
CA THR A 7 1.36 5.29 -8.51
C THR A 7 0.80 4.29 -7.51
N LEU A 8 1.68 3.54 -6.84
CA LEU A 8 1.31 2.68 -5.71
C LEU A 8 1.63 3.41 -4.40
N GLY A 9 0.62 3.66 -3.57
CA GLY A 9 0.78 4.06 -2.18
C GLY A 9 0.62 2.86 -1.26
N ILE A 10 1.45 2.78 -0.21
CA ILE A 10 1.38 1.73 0.81
C ILE A 10 1.28 2.39 2.19
N ALA A 11 0.36 1.90 3.00
CA ALA A 11 0.21 2.31 4.39
C ALA A 11 0.16 1.09 5.31
N PHE A 12 0.72 1.26 6.51
CA PHE A 12 0.76 0.25 7.56
C PHE A 12 -0.14 0.67 8.73
N SER A 13 -0.76 -0.31 9.36
CA SER A 13 -1.47 -0.16 10.61
C SER A 13 -0.97 -1.24 11.57
N ASP A 14 -0.02 -0.84 12.41
CA ASP A 14 0.72 -1.74 13.27
C ASP A 14 -0.10 -2.16 14.51
N GLY A 15 -0.28 -3.46 14.67
CA GLY A 15 -0.71 -4.08 15.93
C GLY A 15 0.49 -4.57 16.73
N THR A 16 0.23 -5.34 17.79
CA THR A 16 1.31 -5.84 18.67
C THR A 16 2.12 -6.98 18.06
N ARG A 17 1.48 -7.85 17.28
CA ARG A 17 2.13 -9.01 16.62
C ARG A 17 2.09 -8.93 15.09
N HIS A 18 1.10 -8.25 14.55
CA HIS A 18 0.89 -8.17 13.12
C HIS A 18 0.58 -6.74 12.71
N SER A 19 1.13 -6.30 11.58
CA SER A 19 0.74 -5.08 10.90
C SER A 19 -0.19 -5.41 9.75
N ARG A 20 -1.24 -4.59 9.56
CA ARG A 20 -2.05 -4.64 8.34
C ARG A 20 -1.42 -3.71 7.31
N VAL A 21 -1.26 -4.20 6.09
CA VAL A 21 -0.72 -3.46 4.97
C VAL A 21 -1.84 -3.21 3.98
N ALA A 22 -2.02 -1.95 3.59
CA ALA A 22 -2.96 -1.55 2.54
C ALA A 22 -2.18 -0.92 1.38
N GLY A 23 -2.36 -1.45 0.19
CA GLY A 23 -1.84 -0.91 -1.06
C GLY A 23 -2.96 -0.30 -1.91
N ALA A 24 -2.74 0.89 -2.46
CA ALA A 24 -3.65 1.54 -3.39
C ALA A 24 -2.91 1.98 -4.64
N VAL A 25 -3.39 1.53 -5.80
CA VAL A 25 -2.92 2.03 -7.09
C VAL A 25 -3.83 3.16 -7.53
N VAL A 26 -3.27 4.33 -7.76
CA VAL A 26 -3.98 5.50 -8.29
C VAL A 26 -3.45 5.85 -9.68
N ARG A 27 -4.33 6.29 -10.56
CA ARG A 27 -3.94 6.85 -11.86
C ARG A 27 -3.43 8.29 -11.71
N ALA A 28 -2.88 8.83 -12.78
CA ALA A 28 -2.35 10.20 -12.80
C ALA A 28 -3.39 11.30 -12.46
N ASP A 29 -4.68 11.02 -12.61
CA ASP A 29 -5.79 11.92 -12.26
C ASP A 29 -6.29 11.73 -10.80
N GLY A 30 -5.63 10.87 -10.03
CA GLY A 30 -6.02 10.54 -8.66
C GLY A 30 -7.12 9.49 -8.55
N THR A 31 -7.67 9.00 -9.67
CA THR A 31 -8.69 7.94 -9.65
C THR A 31 -8.10 6.65 -9.10
N LEU A 32 -8.81 6.03 -8.16
CA LEU A 32 -8.46 4.71 -7.64
C LEU A 32 -8.61 3.66 -8.75
N ASP A 33 -7.53 2.92 -9.00
CA ASP A 33 -7.48 1.85 -10.00
C ASP A 33 -7.57 0.45 -9.37
N GLY A 34 -7.08 0.30 -8.14
CA GLY A 34 -7.11 -0.99 -7.44
C GLY A 34 -6.64 -0.91 -5.98
N LEU A 35 -7.03 -1.92 -5.20
CA LEU A 35 -6.68 -2.09 -3.79
C LEU A 35 -6.13 -3.49 -3.55
N GLY A 36 -5.17 -3.60 -2.64
CA GLY A 36 -4.63 -4.86 -2.12
C GLY A 36 -4.43 -4.76 -0.62
N PHE A 37 -4.63 -5.87 0.09
CA PHE A 37 -4.50 -5.93 1.54
C PHE A 37 -3.73 -7.18 1.93
N GLU A 38 -2.77 -7.01 2.82
CA GLU A 38 -1.97 -8.10 3.37
C GLU A 38 -1.68 -7.86 4.87
N ARG A 39 -1.01 -8.82 5.48
CA ARG A 39 -0.49 -8.71 6.84
C ARG A 39 0.96 -9.16 6.89
N CYS A 40 1.77 -8.50 7.70
CA CYS A 40 3.11 -8.94 8.06
C CYS A 40 3.28 -9.02 9.58
N THR A 41 4.32 -9.68 10.03
CA THR A 41 4.67 -9.81 11.45
C THR A 41 5.57 -8.65 11.87
N VAL A 42 5.23 -8.00 12.98
CA VAL A 42 5.96 -6.82 13.45
C VAL A 42 7.38 -7.22 13.88
N GLY A 43 8.37 -6.57 13.27
CA GLY A 43 9.80 -6.85 13.53
C GLY A 43 10.34 -8.09 12.83
N ALA A 44 9.55 -8.75 11.97
CA ALA A 44 9.99 -9.85 11.12
C ALA A 44 10.27 -9.37 9.69
N ALA A 45 10.57 -10.31 8.80
CA ALA A 45 10.94 -10.05 7.40
C ALA A 45 9.89 -10.55 6.39
N ASP A 46 8.69 -10.88 6.87
CA ASP A 46 7.53 -11.30 6.05
C ASP A 46 6.73 -10.11 5.50
#